data_AF-A0A1I5JMK0-F1
#
_entry.id   AF-A0A1I5JMK0-F1
#
_cell.length_a   1.000
_cell.length_b   1.000
_cell.length_c   1.000
_cell.angle_alpha   90.00
_cell.angle_beta   90.00
_cell.angle_gamma   90.00
#
_symmetry.space_group_name_H-M   'P 1'
#
loop_
_entity.id
_entity.type
_entity.pdbx_description
1 polymer ?
#
loop_
_entity_poly.entity_id
_entity_poly.type
_entity_poly.pdbx_seq_one_letter_code
_entity_poly.pdbx_strand_id
1 'polypeptide(L)'
;MSARTTARLTAAFAVAAAVLATPFTAAAAPADVPDIQWPPVGTTPPNHSPEEIDRIATELQQHAQDVFPDVVPQAVDPTTSKPSLIFDGALYGNTVFRVEEGRTAVTYQYNAPGVIYKSPKQTCEQDNVALCEGTLLDDGSVLLHRIYPEAADDPFRVATSMHFKLDGSVTMVSSYSYDPIIDDQQDPNPRPEVAVPFDQLDVLATDPDLAYR
;
A
#
# COMPACT_ATOMS: atom_id res chain seq x y z
N MET A 1 43.34 -73.61 10.16
CA MET A 1 42.16 -73.83 9.30
C MET A 1 40.95 -73.29 10.05
N SER A 2 40.36 -72.23 9.52
CA SER A 2 39.30 -71.44 10.17
C SER A 2 37.97 -71.79 9.50
N ALA A 3 36.95 -72.15 10.27
CA ALA A 3 35.59 -72.33 9.77
C ALA A 3 34.63 -71.59 10.70
N ARG A 4 33.98 -70.57 10.15
CA ARG A 4 33.00 -69.71 10.81
C ARG A 4 31.60 -70.31 10.69
N THR A 5 30.87 -70.29 11.80
CA THR A 5 29.46 -70.68 11.91
C THR A 5 28.56 -69.57 11.41
N THR A 6 27.59 -69.94 10.58
CA THR A 6 26.55 -69.10 9.98
C THR A 6 25.43 -68.83 11.00
N ALA A 7 25.02 -67.58 11.19
CA ALA A 7 23.78 -67.22 11.88
C ALA A 7 22.88 -66.45 10.91
N ARG A 8 21.66 -66.96 10.70
CA ARG A 8 20.59 -66.30 9.93
C ARG A 8 19.77 -65.43 10.89
N LEU A 9 19.58 -64.16 10.55
CA LEU A 9 18.62 -63.26 11.20
C LEU A 9 17.49 -62.95 10.23
N THR A 10 16.28 -63.38 10.59
CA THR A 10 15.01 -62.96 10.00
C THR A 10 14.64 -61.57 10.53
N ALA A 11 14.53 -60.59 9.65
CA ALA A 11 14.05 -59.25 9.98
C ALA A 11 12.52 -59.19 9.87
N ALA A 12 11.85 -58.71 10.92
CA ALA A 12 10.43 -58.37 10.91
C ALA A 12 10.28 -56.92 10.45
N PHE A 13 9.45 -56.68 9.43
CA PHE A 13 9.08 -55.35 8.97
C PHE A 13 7.96 -54.80 9.85
N ALA A 14 8.22 -53.72 10.58
CA ALA A 14 7.19 -52.91 11.21
C ALA A 14 6.83 -51.75 10.26
N VAL A 15 5.57 -51.71 9.81
CA VAL A 15 5.02 -50.61 9.01
C VAL A 15 4.53 -49.54 9.97
N ALA A 16 5.23 -48.40 10.03
CA ALA A 16 4.79 -47.22 10.76
C ALA A 16 3.93 -46.35 9.84
N ALA A 17 2.65 -46.20 10.15
CA ALA A 17 1.76 -45.26 9.49
C ALA A 17 2.05 -43.83 9.99
N ALA A 18 2.67 -43.01 9.15
CA ALA A 18 2.89 -41.60 9.42
C ALA A 18 1.57 -40.84 9.16
N VAL A 19 0.93 -40.36 10.23
CA VAL A 19 -0.19 -39.42 10.14
C VAL A 19 0.39 -38.06 9.76
N LEU A 20 0.17 -37.63 8.53
CA LEU A 20 0.51 -36.29 8.05
C LEU A 20 -0.41 -35.28 8.72
N ALA A 21 0.08 -34.59 9.75
CA ALA A 21 -0.57 -33.39 10.27
C ALA A 21 -0.37 -32.27 9.25
N THR A 22 -1.44 -31.88 8.56
CA THR A 22 -1.45 -30.65 7.75
C THR A 22 -1.24 -29.45 8.68
N PRO A 23 -0.30 -28.54 8.38
CA PRO A 23 -0.17 -27.31 9.15
C PRO A 23 -1.46 -26.51 8.97
N PHE A 24 -2.16 -26.25 10.08
CA PHE A 24 -3.16 -25.18 10.12
C PHE A 24 -2.41 -23.87 9.88
N THR A 25 -2.64 -23.23 8.74
CA THR A 25 -2.26 -21.84 8.52
C THR A 25 -3.07 -21.02 9.51
N ALA A 26 -2.41 -20.51 10.56
CA ALA A 26 -3.02 -19.54 11.44
C ALA A 26 -3.42 -18.32 10.60
N ALA A 27 -4.70 -17.95 10.63
CA ALA A 27 -5.15 -16.68 10.09
C ALA A 27 -4.33 -15.56 10.77
N ALA A 28 -3.84 -14.61 10.00
CA ALA A 28 -3.12 -13.45 10.52
C ALA A 28 -3.95 -12.82 11.65
N ALA A 29 -3.32 -12.55 12.79
CA ALA A 29 -3.97 -11.82 13.87
C ALA A 29 -4.47 -10.48 13.31
N PRO A 30 -5.66 -9.99 13.74
CA PRO A 30 -6.11 -8.67 13.35
C PRO A 30 -5.05 -7.67 13.79
N ALA A 31 -4.58 -6.86 12.86
CA ALA A 31 -3.58 -5.86 13.14
C ALA A 31 -4.09 -4.84 14.16
N ASP A 32 -3.18 -4.32 14.99
CA ASP A 32 -3.44 -3.23 15.94
C ASP A 32 -3.67 -1.93 15.17
N VAL A 33 -4.88 -1.77 14.61
CA VAL A 33 -5.30 -0.55 13.93
C VAL A 33 -6.13 0.29 14.90
N PRO A 34 -5.77 1.55 15.15
CA PRO A 34 -6.53 2.43 16.02
C PRO A 34 -8.01 2.52 15.62
N ASP A 35 -8.88 2.29 16.60
CA ASP A 35 -10.33 2.38 16.43
C ASP A 35 -10.77 3.80 16.79
N ILE A 36 -10.84 4.67 15.79
CA ILE A 36 -11.28 6.06 15.92
C ILE A 36 -12.68 6.24 15.34
N GLN A 37 -13.43 7.20 15.88
CA GLN A 37 -14.69 7.62 15.28
C GLN A 37 -14.41 8.18 13.87
N TRP A 38 -15.02 7.57 12.86
CA TRP A 38 -14.84 7.97 11.47
C TRP A 38 -16.15 7.89 10.66
N PRO A 39 -16.42 8.85 9.76
CA PRO A 39 -15.72 10.12 9.64
C PRO A 39 -15.88 10.97 10.92
N PRO A 40 -15.06 12.02 11.11
CA PRO A 40 -15.27 12.96 12.20
C PRO A 40 -16.71 13.51 12.21
N VAL A 41 -17.22 13.79 13.41
CA VAL A 41 -18.61 14.23 13.56
C VAL A 41 -18.82 15.56 12.84
N GLY A 42 -19.84 15.61 11.97
CA GLY A 42 -20.18 16.81 11.21
C GLY A 42 -19.39 17.00 9.93
N THR A 43 -18.53 16.05 9.55
CA THR A 43 -17.85 16.07 8.26
C THR A 43 -18.86 15.95 7.12
N THR A 44 -18.77 16.87 6.15
CA THR A 44 -19.54 16.85 4.90
C THR A 44 -18.60 17.07 3.72
N PRO A 45 -18.75 16.32 2.60
CA PRO A 45 -18.00 16.60 1.39
C PRO A 45 -18.16 18.06 0.93
N PRO A 46 -17.07 18.75 0.59
CA PRO A 46 -17.15 20.09 0.06
C PRO A 46 -17.81 20.07 -1.32
N ASN A 47 -18.52 21.15 -1.65
CA ASN A 47 -19.13 21.34 -2.95
C ASN A 47 -18.32 22.38 -3.73
N HIS A 48 -17.25 21.93 -4.38
CA HIS A 48 -16.39 22.79 -5.19
C HIS A 48 -16.91 22.97 -6.61
N SER A 49 -16.72 24.17 -7.16
CA SER A 49 -16.93 24.41 -8.58
C SER A 49 -15.84 23.72 -9.43
N PRO A 50 -16.08 23.49 -10.74
CA PRO A 50 -15.04 22.99 -11.63
C PRO A 50 -13.76 23.82 -11.63
N GLU A 51 -13.88 25.16 -11.53
CA GLU A 51 -12.73 26.07 -11.46
C GLU A 51 -11.95 25.92 -10.15
N GLU A 52 -12.64 25.69 -9.03
CA GLU A 52 -12.00 25.41 -7.75
C GLU A 52 -11.26 24.07 -7.77
N ILE A 53 -11.87 23.02 -8.34
CA ILE A 53 -11.23 21.72 -8.54
C ILE A 53 -9.97 21.85 -9.40
N ASP A 54 -10.02 22.61 -10.50
CA ASP A 54 -8.87 22.83 -11.37
C ASP A 54 -7.73 23.57 -10.66
N ARG A 55 -8.06 24.55 -9.81
CA ARG A 55 -7.10 25.26 -8.97
C ARG A 55 -6.46 24.32 -7.95
N ILE A 56 -7.26 23.55 -7.19
CA ILE A 56 -6.78 22.59 -6.19
C ILE A 56 -5.83 21.58 -6.85
N ALA A 57 -6.23 21.01 -7.99
CA ALA A 57 -5.39 20.08 -8.73
C ALA A 57 -4.07 20.73 -9.20
N THR A 58 -4.09 21.99 -9.61
CA THR A 58 -2.86 22.72 -10.00
C THR A 58 -1.93 22.92 -8.81
N GLU A 59 -2.47 23.33 -7.65
CA GLU A 59 -1.69 23.50 -6.43
C GLU A 59 -1.07 22.17 -5.96
N LEU A 60 -1.85 21.09 -5.96
CA LEU A 60 -1.37 19.75 -5.61
C LEU A 60 -0.27 19.28 -6.57
N GLN A 61 -0.42 19.52 -7.88
CA GLN A 61 0.60 19.17 -8.86
C GLN A 61 1.91 19.89 -8.58
N GLN A 62 1.84 21.22 -8.40
CA GLN A 62 3.02 22.06 -8.16
C GLN A 62 3.73 21.65 -6.89
N HIS A 63 2.99 21.51 -5.78
CA HIS A 63 3.56 21.13 -4.50
C HIS A 63 4.18 19.73 -4.56
N ALA A 64 3.48 18.75 -5.13
CA ALA A 64 4.03 17.40 -5.32
C ALA A 64 5.28 17.41 -6.20
N GLN A 65 5.32 18.21 -7.26
CA GLN A 65 6.52 18.36 -8.10
C GLN A 65 7.70 18.96 -7.32
N ASP A 66 7.44 19.91 -6.43
CA ASP A 66 8.47 20.59 -5.65
C ASP A 66 9.03 19.69 -4.53
N VAL A 67 8.17 18.95 -3.81
CA VAL A 67 8.61 18.13 -2.67
C VAL A 67 9.16 16.76 -3.06
N PHE A 68 8.72 16.19 -4.18
CA PHE A 68 9.02 14.79 -4.51
C PHE A 68 10.51 14.47 -4.62
N PRO A 69 11.37 15.29 -5.25
CA PRO A 69 12.80 15.00 -5.35
C PRO A 69 13.52 14.95 -4.00
N ASP A 70 13.04 15.72 -3.01
CA ASP A 70 13.62 15.75 -1.66
C ASP A 70 13.20 14.51 -0.85
N VAL A 71 11.96 14.04 -1.04
CA VAL A 71 11.42 12.87 -0.33
C VAL A 71 11.89 11.56 -0.96
N VAL A 72 12.00 11.51 -2.29
CA VAL A 72 12.41 10.34 -3.07
C VAL A 72 13.70 10.66 -3.83
N PRO A 73 14.85 10.82 -3.14
CA PRO A 73 16.09 11.28 -3.75
C PRO A 73 16.69 10.30 -4.77
N GLN A 74 16.25 9.04 -4.76
CA GLN A 74 16.63 8.04 -5.76
C GLN A 74 15.89 8.20 -7.10
N ALA A 75 14.86 9.05 -7.17
CA ALA A 75 14.06 9.23 -8.38
C ALA A 75 14.85 9.98 -9.46
N VAL A 76 14.89 9.40 -10.67
CA VAL A 76 15.49 10.02 -11.85
C VAL A 76 14.38 10.53 -12.77
N ASP A 77 14.51 11.80 -13.19
CA ASP A 77 13.59 12.52 -14.08
C ASP A 77 12.10 12.45 -13.64
N PRO A 78 11.76 12.80 -12.38
CA PRO A 78 10.38 12.75 -11.93
C PRO A 78 9.48 13.71 -12.71
N THR A 79 8.35 13.21 -13.18
CA THR A 79 7.32 13.97 -13.89
C THR A 79 5.98 13.80 -13.18
N THR A 80 5.46 14.88 -12.62
CA THR A 80 4.20 14.91 -11.87
C THR A 80 3.04 15.34 -12.76
N SER A 81 2.03 14.49 -12.88
CA SER A 81 0.79 14.79 -13.60
C SER A 81 -0.13 15.67 -12.75
N LYS A 82 -0.92 16.52 -13.42
CA LYS A 82 -2.00 17.24 -12.75
C LYS A 82 -3.06 16.23 -12.30
N PRO A 83 -3.42 16.17 -11.00
CA PRO A 83 -4.47 15.29 -10.55
C PRO A 83 -5.79 15.55 -11.28
N SER A 84 -6.49 14.48 -11.65
CA SER A 84 -7.81 14.54 -12.29
C SER A 84 -8.90 14.06 -11.35
N LEU A 85 -10.10 14.61 -11.49
CA LEU A 85 -11.28 14.14 -10.77
C LEU A 85 -11.63 12.71 -11.22
N ILE A 86 -11.67 11.76 -10.28
CA ILE A 86 -12.10 10.39 -10.55
C ILE A 86 -13.57 10.15 -10.15
N PHE A 87 -14.05 10.87 -9.14
CA PHE A 87 -15.45 11.01 -8.75
C PHE A 87 -15.58 12.20 -7.78
N ASP A 88 -16.81 12.58 -7.41
CA ASP A 88 -17.07 13.75 -6.57
C ASP A 88 -16.26 13.71 -5.26
N GLY A 89 -15.39 14.71 -5.09
CA GLY A 89 -14.51 14.84 -3.91
C GLY A 89 -13.24 13.99 -3.93
N ALA A 90 -12.88 13.33 -5.03
CA ALA A 90 -11.63 12.57 -5.13
C ALA A 90 -10.81 12.95 -6.36
N LEU A 91 -9.57 13.37 -6.12
CA LEU A 91 -8.56 13.64 -7.16
C LEU A 91 -7.52 12.52 -7.18
N TYR A 92 -7.12 12.12 -8.38
CA TYR A 92 -6.07 11.13 -8.59
C TYR A 92 -4.97 11.71 -9.48
N GLY A 93 -3.73 11.61 -9.03
CA GLY A 93 -2.54 12.03 -9.79
C GLY A 93 -1.39 11.08 -9.56
N ASN A 94 -0.27 11.31 -10.23
CA ASN A 94 0.92 10.47 -10.10
C ASN A 94 2.20 11.22 -10.45
N THR A 95 3.31 10.77 -9.87
CA THR A 95 4.66 11.14 -10.27
C THR A 95 5.32 9.93 -10.91
N VAL A 96 5.64 10.00 -12.21
CA VAL A 96 6.36 8.96 -12.96
C VAL A 96 7.85 9.26 -12.91
N PHE A 97 8.68 8.24 -12.69
CA PHE A 97 10.13 8.40 -12.61
C PHE A 97 10.84 7.06 -12.90
N ARG A 98 12.17 7.07 -12.86
CA ARG A 98 13.00 5.87 -12.94
C ARG A 98 13.80 5.67 -11.66
N VAL A 99 13.97 4.40 -11.29
CA VAL A 99 14.94 3.92 -10.29
C VAL A 99 15.94 2.99 -10.98
N GLU A 100 16.88 2.39 -10.22
CA GLU A 100 17.85 1.44 -10.77
C GLU A 100 17.17 0.26 -11.48
N GLU A 101 16.06 -0.22 -10.91
CA GLU A 101 15.23 -1.33 -11.39
C GLU A 101 14.21 -0.91 -12.47
N GLY A 102 14.35 0.28 -13.06
CA GLY A 102 13.53 0.72 -14.19
C GLY A 102 12.44 1.75 -13.86
N ARG A 103 11.46 1.87 -14.77
CA ARG A 103 10.38 2.87 -14.67
C ARG A 103 9.34 2.47 -13.63
N THR A 104 8.84 3.45 -12.88
CA THR A 104 7.77 3.25 -11.90
C THR A 104 7.02 4.56 -11.66
N ALA A 105 6.08 4.56 -10.72
CA ALA A 105 5.39 5.76 -10.29
C ALA A 105 5.05 5.71 -8.81
N VAL A 106 4.84 6.90 -8.24
CA VAL A 106 4.07 7.08 -7.01
C VAL A 106 2.72 7.65 -7.40
N THR A 107 1.64 7.08 -6.89
CA THR A 107 0.28 7.56 -7.15
C THR A 107 -0.28 8.22 -5.90
N TYR A 108 -1.07 9.26 -6.13
CA TYR A 108 -1.72 10.04 -5.09
C TYR A 108 -3.23 9.99 -5.30
N GLN A 109 -3.96 9.72 -4.24
CA GLN A 109 -5.40 9.91 -4.19
C GLN A 109 -5.73 10.88 -3.05
N TYR A 110 -6.22 12.05 -3.41
CA TYR A 110 -6.63 13.10 -2.49
C TYR A 110 -8.14 13.04 -2.33
N ASN A 111 -8.60 12.63 -1.15
CA ASN A 111 -10.03 12.47 -0.87
C ASN A 111 -10.47 13.59 0.06
N ALA A 112 -11.49 14.33 -0.37
CA ALA A 112 -12.13 15.37 0.40
C ALA A 112 -12.76 14.81 1.68
N PRO A 113 -13.02 15.68 2.68
CA PRO A 113 -13.71 15.28 3.89
C PRO A 113 -15.01 14.49 3.64
N GLY A 114 -15.15 13.32 4.25
CA GLY A 114 -16.39 12.52 4.18
C GLY A 114 -16.57 11.69 2.91
N VAL A 115 -15.60 11.71 1.99
CA VAL A 115 -15.56 10.84 0.81
C VAL A 115 -15.24 9.40 1.21
N ILE A 116 -14.22 9.21 2.05
CA ILE A 116 -13.91 7.90 2.64
C ILE A 116 -14.77 7.75 3.91
N TYR A 117 -15.77 6.87 3.86
CA TYR A 117 -16.69 6.65 4.99
C TYR A 117 -16.26 5.54 5.94
N LYS A 118 -15.39 4.62 5.50
CA LYS A 118 -14.87 3.53 6.33
C LYS A 118 -13.80 4.07 7.29
N SER A 119 -13.84 3.65 8.55
CA SER A 119 -12.77 3.96 9.50
C SER A 119 -11.44 3.32 9.09
N PRO A 120 -10.29 3.74 9.66
CA PRO A 120 -9.01 3.07 9.44
C PRO A 120 -9.10 1.56 9.71
N LYS A 121 -9.75 1.17 10.82
CA LYS A 121 -9.97 -0.23 11.19
C LYS A 121 -10.83 -0.98 10.17
N GLN A 122 -11.97 -0.42 9.78
CA GLN A 122 -12.84 -1.01 8.74
C GLN A 122 -12.16 -1.07 7.36
N THR A 123 -11.20 -0.18 7.11
CA THR A 123 -10.39 -0.19 5.89
C THR A 123 -9.46 -1.41 5.86
N CYS A 124 -8.96 -1.86 7.01
CA CYS A 124 -8.16 -3.07 7.16
C CYS A 124 -8.96 -4.38 7.23
N GLU A 125 -10.25 -4.32 7.52
CA GLU A 125 -11.14 -5.49 7.50
C GLU A 125 -11.48 -5.97 6.06
N GLN A 126 -10.89 -5.34 5.03
CA GLN A 126 -11.09 -5.74 3.64
C GLN A 126 -10.40 -7.06 3.31
N ASP A 127 -11.11 -7.93 2.60
CA ASP A 127 -10.56 -9.15 2.05
C ASP A 127 -9.41 -8.82 1.06
N ASN A 128 -8.35 -9.63 1.06
CA ASN A 128 -7.18 -9.53 0.19
C ASN A 128 -6.14 -8.43 0.53
N VAL A 129 -5.84 -8.25 1.82
CA VAL A 129 -4.70 -7.42 2.26
C VAL A 129 -3.61 -8.32 2.87
N ALA A 130 -2.38 -8.18 2.40
CA ALA A 130 -1.24 -8.96 2.92
C ALA A 130 -0.67 -8.36 4.20
N LEU A 131 -0.70 -7.03 4.33
CA LEU A 131 -0.33 -6.28 5.53
C LEU A 131 -1.27 -5.09 5.66
N CYS A 132 -1.78 -4.85 6.87
CA CYS A 132 -2.55 -3.65 7.18
C CYS A 132 -2.21 -3.25 8.60
N GLU A 133 -1.52 -2.14 8.83
CA GLU A 133 -1.12 -1.70 10.17
C GLU A 133 -1.46 -0.22 10.35
N GLY A 134 -1.79 0.20 11.57
CA GLY A 134 -2.22 1.57 11.84
C GLY A 134 -1.44 2.18 12.99
N THR A 135 -1.07 3.46 12.84
CA THR A 135 -0.40 4.25 13.88
C THR A 135 -1.27 5.46 14.20
N LEU A 136 -1.56 5.67 15.49
CA LEU A 136 -2.16 6.92 15.98
C LEU A 136 -1.03 7.95 16.13
N LEU A 137 -1.14 9.07 15.42
CA LEU A 137 -0.17 10.16 15.47
C LEU A 137 -0.43 11.08 16.67
N ASP A 138 0.56 11.92 17.02
CA ASP A 138 0.50 12.81 18.19
C ASP A 138 -0.64 13.84 18.12
N ASP A 139 -1.07 14.21 16.93
CA ASP A 139 -2.21 15.10 16.70
C ASP A 139 -3.57 14.39 16.83
N GLY A 140 -3.57 13.06 16.93
CA GLY A 140 -4.76 12.21 16.98
C GLY A 140 -5.27 11.73 15.61
N SER A 141 -4.61 12.11 14.51
CA SER A 141 -4.87 11.53 13.19
C SER A 141 -4.30 10.12 13.10
N VAL A 142 -4.70 9.35 12.08
CA VAL A 142 -4.24 7.96 11.91
C VAL A 142 -3.53 7.79 10.58
N LEU A 143 -2.33 7.20 10.63
CA LEU A 143 -1.59 6.77 9.45
C LEU A 143 -1.72 5.26 9.32
N LEU A 144 -2.15 4.80 8.16
CA LEU A 144 -2.38 3.39 7.86
C LEU A 144 -1.43 2.93 6.76
N HIS A 145 -0.72 1.83 7.00
CA HIS A 145 0.13 1.15 6.01
C HIS A 145 -0.58 -0.07 5.47
N ARG A 146 -0.62 -0.22 4.15
CA ARG A 146 -1.24 -1.37 3.49
C ARG A 146 -0.31 -1.97 2.45
N ILE A 147 -0.28 -3.29 2.36
CA ILE A 147 0.28 -4.00 1.21
C ILE A 147 -0.81 -4.85 0.58
N TYR A 148 -1.09 -4.60 -0.69
CA TYR A 148 -2.02 -5.39 -1.50
C TYR A 148 -1.25 -6.29 -2.45
N PRO A 149 -1.60 -7.59 -2.51
CA PRO A 149 -1.34 -8.38 -3.69
C PRO A 149 -2.36 -8.01 -4.79
N GLU A 150 -1.95 -7.90 -6.06
CA GLU A 150 -2.92 -7.64 -7.14
C GLU A 150 -3.90 -8.82 -7.33
N ALA A 151 -3.43 -10.05 -7.11
CA ALA A 151 -4.25 -11.26 -7.00
C ALA A 151 -3.67 -12.22 -5.97
N ALA A 152 -4.47 -13.19 -5.51
CA ALA A 152 -3.98 -14.25 -4.64
C ALA A 152 -2.81 -14.98 -5.33
N ASP A 153 -1.67 -15.08 -4.65
CA ASP A 153 -0.39 -15.62 -5.14
C ASP A 153 0.32 -14.81 -6.25
N ASP A 154 -0.14 -13.59 -6.53
CA ASP A 154 0.52 -12.70 -7.48
C ASP A 154 1.86 -12.20 -6.90
N PRO A 155 2.96 -12.07 -7.66
CA PRO A 155 4.15 -11.32 -7.23
C PRO A 155 3.99 -9.78 -7.26
N PHE A 156 2.96 -9.21 -7.91
CA PHE A 156 2.71 -7.77 -7.94
C PHE A 156 2.21 -7.26 -6.59
N ARG A 157 2.87 -6.22 -6.06
CA ARG A 157 2.58 -5.62 -4.76
C ARG A 157 2.41 -4.12 -4.89
N VAL A 158 1.41 -3.61 -4.16
CA VAL A 158 1.18 -2.17 -3.97
C VAL A 158 1.31 -1.87 -2.49
N ALA A 159 2.26 -1.02 -2.12
CA ALA A 159 2.36 -0.48 -0.77
C ALA A 159 1.68 0.89 -0.73
N THR A 160 0.79 1.12 0.23
CA THR A 160 0.03 2.36 0.34
C THR A 160 0.09 2.91 1.76
N SER A 161 0.50 4.16 1.90
CA SER A 161 0.29 4.96 3.12
C SER A 161 -1.00 5.76 2.98
N MET A 162 -1.91 5.65 3.95
CA MET A 162 -3.17 6.39 4.00
C MET A 162 -3.22 7.25 5.27
N HIS A 163 -3.29 8.56 5.12
CA HIS A 163 -3.41 9.48 6.26
C HIS A 163 -4.86 9.92 6.44
N PHE A 164 -5.50 9.41 7.50
CA PHE A 164 -6.83 9.78 7.96
C PHE A 164 -6.74 11.03 8.84
N LYS A 165 -6.98 12.20 8.23
CA LYS A 165 -6.81 13.52 8.85
C LYS A 165 -8.00 13.89 9.73
N LEU A 166 -7.78 14.78 10.70
CA LEU A 166 -8.79 15.21 11.67
C LEU A 166 -9.96 16.00 11.06
N ASP A 167 -9.75 16.61 9.89
CA ASP A 167 -10.80 17.28 9.13
C ASP A 167 -11.71 16.30 8.36
N GLY A 168 -11.36 15.02 8.34
CA GLY A 168 -12.07 13.94 7.65
C GLY A 168 -11.58 13.67 6.23
N SER A 169 -10.59 14.41 5.74
CA SER A 169 -9.92 14.14 4.46
C SER A 169 -8.97 12.94 4.58
N VAL A 170 -8.69 12.30 3.43
CA VAL A 170 -7.73 11.18 3.36
C VAL A 170 -6.80 11.36 2.18
N THR A 171 -5.50 11.43 2.43
CA THR A 171 -4.46 11.33 1.39
C THR A 171 -3.96 9.90 1.34
N MET A 172 -4.04 9.26 0.18
CA MET A 172 -3.45 7.93 -0.07
C MET A 172 -2.28 8.10 -1.03
N VAL A 173 -1.13 7.53 -0.67
CA VAL A 173 0.07 7.55 -1.50
C VAL A 173 0.54 6.12 -1.69
N SER A 174 0.68 5.68 -2.94
CA SER A 174 1.05 4.29 -3.24
C SER A 174 2.33 4.18 -4.05
N SER A 175 3.10 3.13 -3.74
CA SER A 175 4.23 2.65 -4.51
C SER A 175 4.00 1.23 -5.00
N TYR A 176 4.71 0.86 -6.05
CA TYR A 176 4.49 -0.37 -6.80
C TYR A 176 5.78 -1.17 -6.87
N SER A 177 5.66 -2.48 -6.73
CA SER A 177 6.77 -3.40 -7.03
C SER A 177 6.90 -3.66 -8.53
N TYR A 178 6.25 -2.88 -9.40
CA TYR A 178 6.29 -3.07 -10.84
C TYR A 178 6.19 -1.73 -11.56
N ASP A 179 6.12 -1.74 -12.89
CA ASP A 179 5.79 -0.54 -13.68
C ASP A 179 4.26 -0.42 -13.81
N PRO A 180 3.60 0.49 -13.07
CA PRO A 180 2.14 0.64 -13.13
C PRO A 180 1.66 1.39 -14.39
N ILE A 181 2.58 1.83 -15.25
CA ILE A 181 2.24 2.57 -16.47
C ILE A 181 1.91 1.59 -17.60
N ILE A 182 0.64 1.57 -18.00
CA ILE A 182 0.14 0.69 -19.07
C ILE A 182 0.40 1.35 -20.43
N ASP A 183 1.54 1.04 -21.02
CA ASP A 183 1.92 1.42 -22.39
C ASP A 183 2.81 0.34 -23.05
N ASP A 184 3.41 0.66 -24.21
CA ASP A 184 4.27 -0.26 -24.97
C ASP A 184 5.65 -0.49 -24.35
N GLN A 185 5.98 0.22 -23.27
CA GLN A 185 7.27 0.17 -22.55
C GLN A 185 7.13 -0.44 -21.15
N GLN A 186 5.93 -0.92 -20.78
CA GLN A 186 5.70 -1.52 -19.47
C GLN A 186 6.64 -2.71 -19.24
N ASP A 187 7.43 -2.67 -18.16
CA ASP A 187 8.18 -3.84 -17.72
C ASP A 187 7.21 -4.91 -17.20
N PRO A 188 7.14 -6.10 -17.82
CA PRO A 188 6.21 -7.14 -17.39
C PRO A 188 6.65 -7.83 -16.08
N ASN A 189 7.85 -7.55 -15.57
CA ASN A 189 8.40 -8.26 -14.41
C ASN A 189 8.23 -7.44 -13.12
N PRO A 190 7.73 -8.06 -12.04
CA PRO A 190 7.75 -7.45 -10.73
C PRO A 190 9.16 -7.46 -10.14
N ARG A 191 9.41 -6.47 -9.30
CA ARG A 191 10.53 -6.29 -8.39
C ARG A 191 10.25 -7.01 -7.06
N PRO A 192 11.30 -7.38 -6.31
CA PRO A 192 11.14 -7.98 -4.99
C PRO A 192 10.46 -7.05 -3.97
N GLU A 193 10.68 -5.74 -4.12
CA GLU A 193 10.21 -4.70 -3.20
C GLU A 193 9.54 -3.55 -4.00
N VAL A 194 8.73 -2.74 -3.32
CA VAL A 194 8.18 -1.51 -3.91
C VAL A 194 9.27 -0.46 -4.10
N ALA A 195 9.17 0.38 -5.13
CA ALA A 195 10.22 1.34 -5.46
C ALA A 195 10.41 2.48 -4.43
N VAL A 196 9.36 2.76 -3.64
CA VAL A 196 9.34 3.81 -2.61
C VAL A 196 8.85 3.18 -1.31
N PRO A 197 9.71 3.08 -0.28
CA PRO A 197 9.36 2.49 1.02
C PRO A 197 8.40 3.35 1.84
N PHE A 198 7.80 2.76 2.88
CA PHE A 198 6.78 3.43 3.71
C PHE A 198 7.26 4.71 4.36
N ASP A 199 8.51 4.81 4.82
CA ASP A 199 9.04 6.05 5.41
C ASP A 199 8.98 7.24 4.45
N GLN A 200 9.20 7.02 3.15
CA GLN A 200 9.03 8.05 2.12
C GLN A 200 7.55 8.29 1.78
N LEU A 201 6.74 7.22 1.71
CA LEU A 201 5.29 7.35 1.46
C LEU A 201 4.58 8.10 2.59
N ASP A 202 5.05 7.94 3.82
CA ASP A 202 4.50 8.58 5.02
C ASP A 202 4.74 10.08 4.98
N VAL A 203 5.93 10.51 4.59
CA VAL A 203 6.23 11.94 4.40
C VAL A 203 5.29 12.55 3.36
N LEU A 204 5.08 11.88 2.22
CA LEU A 204 4.15 12.37 1.19
C LEU A 204 2.68 12.34 1.65
N ALA A 205 2.25 11.30 2.38
CA ALA A 205 0.86 11.15 2.82
C ALA A 205 0.48 12.15 3.92
N THR A 206 1.44 12.49 4.78
CA THR A 206 1.26 13.38 5.93
C THR A 206 1.60 14.84 5.63
N ASP A 207 2.12 15.14 4.44
CA ASP A 207 2.34 16.52 3.99
C ASP A 207 1.00 17.30 3.98
N PRO A 208 0.88 18.39 4.76
CA PRO A 208 -0.37 19.13 4.90
C PRO A 208 -0.80 19.86 3.62
N ASP A 209 0.15 20.14 2.71
CA ASP A 209 -0.12 20.79 1.42
C ASP A 209 -0.40 19.74 0.31
N LEU A 210 -0.17 18.45 0.57
CA LEU A 210 -0.67 17.32 -0.24
C LEU A 210 -2.03 16.80 0.26
N ALA A 211 -2.97 17.71 0.48
CA ALA A 211 -4.30 17.40 0.98
C ALA A 211 -5.42 18.07 0.14
N TYR A 212 -6.57 17.42 0.08
CA TYR A 212 -7.76 17.98 -0.56
C TYR A 212 -8.36 19.07 0.35
N ARG A 213 -8.29 20.34 -0.08
CA ARG A 213 -8.67 21.52 0.71
C ARG A 213 -9.56 22.50 -0.05
#